data_AF-A0A0P9E117-F1
#
_entry.id   AF-A0A0P9E117-F1
#
_cell.length_a   1.000
_cell.length_b   1.000
_cell.length_c   1.000
_cell.angle_alpha   90.00
_cell.angle_beta   90.00
_cell.angle_gamma   90.00
#
_symmetry.space_group_name_H-M   'P 1'
#
loop_
_entity.id
_entity.type
_entity.pdbx_description
1 polymer ?
#
loop_
_entity_poly.entity_id
_entity_poly.type
_entity_poly.pdbx_seq_one_letter_code
_entity_poly.pdbx_strand_id
1 'polypeptide(L)'
;MKSNPEVEIIDVTKNSVYERYLYKCLSPIPFRRYRKRHGYLENAIPKSFHKKLLIFNGKILGQIEYAPAEASGYPIMGDGIIVMNCIWVLRKAKGRNLGKQLLTNMMESEKGAVGFATIALENHWSPWMRIEQMEKLGFKPLDSVKVMHKTKHEGRCFKIHLMWLSTIKNAKSPTWDKSKLMEGVDFCLAHPLYHPEKTKLKEIFEEC
;
A
#
# COMPACT_ATOMS: atom_id res chain seq x y z
N MET A 1 21.58 31.50 6.89
CA MET A 1 20.87 30.88 5.75
C MET A 1 20.22 29.60 6.23
N LYS A 2 18.88 29.48 6.20
CA LYS A 2 18.25 28.18 6.46
C LYS A 2 18.43 27.36 5.18
N SER A 3 19.24 26.29 5.25
CA SER A 3 19.38 25.35 4.14
C SER A 3 17.99 24.87 3.72
N ASN A 4 17.74 24.77 2.41
CA ASN A 4 16.51 24.16 1.93
C ASN A 4 16.42 22.74 2.51
N PRO A 5 15.22 22.29 2.93
CA PRO A 5 15.08 20.95 3.47
C PRO A 5 15.45 19.92 2.41
N GLU A 6 16.36 19.03 2.76
CA GLU A 6 16.83 17.95 1.89
C GLU A 6 15.82 16.80 1.98
N VAL A 7 15.27 16.43 0.81
CA VAL A 7 14.41 15.25 0.67
C VAL A 7 15.12 14.25 -0.21
N GLU A 8 15.30 13.06 0.32
CA GLU A 8 15.89 11.94 -0.38
C GLU A 8 14.88 10.79 -0.38
N ILE A 9 14.76 10.09 -1.52
CA ILE A 9 13.94 8.89 -1.64
C ILE A 9 14.84 7.74 -2.09
N ILE A 10 14.96 6.74 -1.22
CA ILE A 10 15.84 5.58 -1.45
C ILE A 10 15.01 4.32 -1.66
N ASP A 11 15.40 3.47 -2.59
CA ASP A 11 14.83 2.12 -2.75
C ASP A 11 15.60 1.12 -1.90
N VAL A 12 14.96 0.61 -0.85
CA VAL A 12 15.60 -0.28 0.12
C VAL A 12 15.69 -1.72 -0.37
N THR A 13 15.03 -2.07 -1.48
CA THR A 13 15.19 -3.39 -2.12
C THR A 13 16.54 -3.55 -2.78
N LYS A 14 17.21 -2.43 -3.07
CA LYS A 14 18.53 -2.35 -3.73
C LYS A 14 19.62 -1.83 -2.79
N ASN A 15 19.33 -1.68 -1.50
CA ASN A 15 20.24 -1.04 -0.56
C ASN A 15 20.29 -1.78 0.78
N SER A 16 21.40 -2.49 1.02
CA SER A 16 21.65 -3.29 2.23
C SER A 16 21.73 -2.44 3.51
N VAL A 17 22.13 -1.17 3.44
CA VAL A 17 22.20 -0.26 4.60
C VAL A 17 20.84 -0.10 5.27
N TYR A 18 19.77 -0.15 4.49
CA TYR A 18 18.39 0.04 4.96
C TYR A 18 17.58 -1.25 4.94
N GLU A 19 18.21 -2.42 4.78
CA GLU A 19 17.54 -3.72 4.64
C GLU A 19 16.56 -4.00 5.80
N ARG A 20 16.91 -3.60 7.03
CA ARG A 20 16.02 -3.73 8.21
C ARG A 20 14.64 -3.10 8.00
N TYR A 21 14.53 -2.09 7.14
CA TYR A 21 13.28 -1.42 6.82
C TYR A 21 12.43 -2.19 5.82
N LEU A 22 12.95 -3.19 5.10
CA LEU A 22 12.13 -4.12 4.30
C LEU A 22 11.07 -4.80 5.15
N TYR A 23 11.49 -5.27 6.32
CA TYR A 23 10.66 -6.05 7.26
C TYR A 23 9.95 -5.20 8.31
N LYS A 24 10.26 -3.90 8.39
CA LYS A 24 9.68 -2.98 9.37
C LYS A 24 8.71 -2.00 8.73
N CYS A 25 7.58 -1.76 9.40
CA CYS A 25 6.67 -0.66 9.06
C CYS A 25 7.06 0.60 9.86
N LEU A 26 6.90 1.78 9.25
CA LEU A 26 7.04 3.07 9.93
C LEU A 26 5.82 3.44 10.79
N SER A 27 4.71 2.70 10.68
CA SER A 27 3.59 2.77 11.62
C SER A 27 4.10 2.46 13.05
N PRO A 28 3.53 3.06 14.11
CA PRO A 28 3.97 2.89 15.50
C PRO A 28 3.67 1.50 16.10
N ILE A 29 3.79 0.44 15.31
CA ILE A 29 3.69 -0.94 15.78
C ILE A 29 5.07 -1.46 16.20
N PRO A 30 5.17 -2.24 17.30
CA PRO A 30 6.42 -2.90 17.65
C PRO A 30 6.92 -3.78 16.51
N PHE A 31 8.22 -3.74 16.23
CA PHE A 31 8.82 -4.64 15.26
C PHE A 31 8.71 -6.08 15.75
N ARG A 32 8.23 -6.97 14.86
CA ARG A 32 8.14 -8.40 15.10
C ARG A 32 8.60 -9.12 13.83
N ARG A 33 9.44 -10.14 14.00
CA ARG A 33 9.75 -11.05 12.88
C ARG A 33 8.45 -11.69 12.43
N TYR A 34 8.17 -11.60 11.13
CA TYR A 34 6.91 -12.06 10.57
C TYR A 34 7.17 -12.89 9.32
N ARG A 35 6.97 -14.21 9.43
CA ARG A 35 7.39 -15.18 8.41
C ARG A 35 6.72 -14.92 7.06
N LYS A 36 5.42 -14.64 7.04
CA LYS A 36 4.69 -14.39 5.79
C LYS A 36 5.19 -13.14 5.06
N ARG A 37 5.60 -12.08 5.78
CA ARG A 37 6.28 -10.92 5.17
C ARG A 37 7.61 -11.33 4.52
N HIS A 38 8.39 -12.20 5.14
CA HIS A 38 9.66 -12.65 4.56
C HIS A 38 9.39 -13.44 3.28
N GLY A 39 8.53 -14.46 3.34
CA GLY A 39 8.18 -15.26 2.15
C GLY A 39 7.55 -14.44 1.02
N TYR A 40 6.71 -13.46 1.35
CA TYR A 40 6.19 -12.52 0.37
C TYR A 40 7.32 -11.73 -0.31
N LEU A 41 8.26 -11.16 0.46
CA LEU A 41 9.35 -10.38 -0.09
C LEU A 41 10.35 -11.22 -0.90
N GLU A 42 10.65 -12.45 -0.48
CA GLU A 42 11.50 -13.39 -1.22
C GLU A 42 10.95 -13.68 -2.62
N ASN A 43 9.62 -13.79 -2.76
CA ASN A 43 8.97 -13.98 -4.06
C ASN A 43 8.78 -12.66 -4.83
N ALA A 44 8.43 -11.57 -4.15
CA ALA A 44 8.02 -10.32 -4.80
C ALA A 44 9.21 -9.46 -5.26
N ILE A 45 10.32 -9.42 -4.50
CA ILE A 45 11.50 -8.60 -4.87
C ILE A 45 12.09 -9.02 -6.22
N PRO A 46 12.30 -10.31 -6.52
CA PRO A 46 12.75 -10.75 -7.85
C PRO A 46 11.77 -10.40 -8.98
N LYS A 47 10.51 -10.14 -8.65
CA LYS A 47 9.43 -9.75 -9.57
C LYS A 47 9.15 -8.23 -9.53
N SER A 48 10.19 -7.43 -9.28
CA SER A 48 10.13 -5.96 -9.28
C SER A 48 9.22 -5.35 -8.21
N PHE A 49 9.13 -5.97 -7.02
CA PHE A 49 8.63 -5.27 -5.85
C PHE A 49 9.63 -4.21 -5.39
N HIS A 50 9.10 -3.04 -5.06
CA HIS A 50 9.86 -1.91 -4.55
C HIS A 50 9.32 -1.49 -3.18
N LYS A 51 10.24 -1.14 -2.30
CA LYS A 51 9.95 -0.40 -1.08
C LYS A 51 10.87 0.79 -1.02
N LYS A 52 10.30 1.99 -1.01
CA LYS A 52 11.07 3.22 -0.91
C LYS A 52 10.85 3.90 0.42
N LEU A 53 11.91 4.49 0.97
CA LEU A 53 11.86 5.34 2.16
C LEU A 53 12.05 6.79 1.74
N LEU A 54 11.27 7.68 2.34
CA LEU A 54 11.48 9.11 2.26
C LEU A 54 12.22 9.59 3.50
N ILE A 55 13.42 10.13 3.29
CA ILE A 55 14.29 10.74 4.28
C ILE A 55 14.15 12.25 4.13
N PHE A 56 13.83 12.92 5.23
CA PHE A 56 13.66 14.36 5.29
C PHE A 56 14.57 14.90 6.39
N ASN A 57 15.58 15.69 6.02
CA ASN A 57 16.62 16.19 6.94
C ASN A 57 17.23 15.06 7.80
N GLY A 58 17.69 13.98 7.15
CA GLY A 58 18.31 12.81 7.80
C GLY A 58 17.36 11.91 8.61
N LYS A 59 16.05 12.19 8.64
CA LYS A 59 15.06 11.38 9.36
C LYS A 59 14.14 10.67 8.38
N ILE A 60 13.94 9.37 8.56
CA ILE A 60 12.96 8.59 7.78
C ILE A 60 11.56 8.99 8.23
N LEU A 61 10.80 9.64 7.34
CA LEU A 61 9.47 10.19 7.64
C LEU A 61 8.35 9.57 6.80
N GLY A 62 8.66 8.82 5.75
CA GLY A 62 7.66 8.17 4.92
C GLY A 62 8.17 6.89 4.26
N GLN A 63 7.22 6.09 3.79
CA GLN A 63 7.47 4.90 2.98
C GLN A 63 6.39 4.72 1.93
N ILE A 64 6.75 4.05 0.84
CA ILE A 64 5.83 3.53 -0.16
C ILE A 64 6.27 2.12 -0.55
N GLU A 65 5.31 1.23 -0.78
CA GLU A 65 5.54 -0.11 -1.31
C GLU A 65 4.65 -0.32 -2.52
N TYR A 66 5.22 -0.85 -3.59
CA TYR A 66 4.51 -1.09 -4.84
C TYR A 66 5.18 -2.21 -5.63
N ALA A 67 4.44 -2.83 -6.54
CA ALA A 67 4.93 -3.90 -7.40
C ALA A 67 4.03 -4.03 -8.64
N PRO A 68 4.48 -4.74 -9.69
CA PRO A 68 3.58 -5.28 -10.71
C PRO A 68 2.42 -6.07 -10.11
N ALA A 69 1.30 -6.16 -10.82
CA ALA A 69 0.09 -6.85 -10.35
C ALA A 69 0.37 -8.28 -9.89
N GLU A 70 1.16 -9.04 -10.66
CA GLU A 70 1.53 -10.42 -10.39
C GLU A 70 2.42 -10.62 -9.15
N ALA A 71 3.01 -9.54 -8.65
CA ALA A 71 3.86 -9.52 -7.46
C ALA A 71 3.23 -8.73 -6.30
N SER A 72 2.03 -8.16 -6.51
CA SER A 72 1.31 -7.42 -5.49
C SER A 72 0.78 -8.35 -4.39
N GLY A 73 0.69 -7.82 -3.17
CA GLY A 73 -0.02 -8.49 -2.09
C GLY A 73 -1.55 -8.30 -2.15
N TYR A 74 -2.06 -7.50 -3.07
CA TYR A 74 -3.49 -7.36 -3.32
C TYR A 74 -3.95 -8.26 -4.46
N PRO A 75 -5.21 -8.74 -4.43
CA PRO A 75 -5.77 -9.53 -5.51
C PRO A 75 -6.19 -8.65 -6.70
N ILE A 76 -5.32 -7.71 -7.12
CA ILE A 76 -5.55 -6.78 -8.23
C ILE A 76 -4.86 -7.34 -9.48
N MET A 77 -5.56 -7.32 -10.60
CA MET A 77 -5.15 -7.91 -11.87
C MET A 77 -5.20 -6.88 -13.00
N GLY A 78 -4.23 -6.93 -13.90
CA GLY A 78 -4.20 -6.15 -15.13
C GLY A 78 -2.81 -6.15 -15.74
N ASP A 79 -2.75 -5.89 -17.05
CA ASP A 79 -1.50 -5.94 -17.81
C ASP A 79 -0.79 -4.59 -17.75
N GLY A 80 0.52 -4.62 -17.44
CA GLY A 80 1.35 -3.41 -17.40
C GLY A 80 0.96 -2.40 -16.30
N ILE A 81 0.21 -2.83 -15.28
CA ILE A 81 -0.17 -1.98 -14.15
C ILE A 81 0.80 -2.16 -12.98
N ILE A 82 1.01 -1.08 -12.24
CA ILE A 82 1.73 -1.10 -10.97
C ILE A 82 0.74 -0.91 -9.83
N VAL A 83 0.78 -1.82 -8.85
CA VAL A 83 -0.08 -1.78 -7.68
C VAL A 83 0.68 -1.18 -6.50
N MET A 84 0.17 -0.07 -5.96
CA MET A 84 0.67 0.53 -4.74
C MET A 84 0.09 -0.21 -3.53
N ASN A 85 0.93 -1.02 -2.88
CA ASN A 85 0.55 -1.84 -1.73
C ASN A 85 0.45 -1.02 -0.43
N CYS A 86 1.27 0.02 -0.30
CA CYS A 86 1.29 0.85 0.90
C CYS A 86 1.79 2.25 0.54
N ILE A 87 1.19 3.26 1.14
CA ILE A 87 1.80 4.58 1.31
C ILE A 87 1.59 5.07 2.74
N TRP A 88 2.64 5.55 3.39
CA TRP A 88 2.57 6.05 4.76
C TRP A 88 3.55 7.20 4.98
N VAL A 89 3.07 8.26 5.63
CA VAL A 89 3.89 9.38 6.10
C VAL A 89 3.59 9.59 7.58
N LEU A 90 4.63 9.73 8.39
CA LEU A 90 4.48 9.98 9.82
C LEU A 90 3.67 11.25 10.07
N ARG A 91 2.72 11.20 11.01
CA ARG A 91 1.83 12.33 11.34
C ARG A 91 2.58 13.64 11.62
N LYS A 92 3.75 13.57 12.26
CA LYS A 92 4.64 14.73 12.55
C LYS A 92 5.15 15.45 11.29
N ALA A 93 5.06 14.81 10.12
CA ALA A 93 5.51 15.31 8.83
C ALA A 93 4.34 15.69 7.90
N LYS A 94 3.10 15.67 8.41
CA LYS A 94 1.90 16.07 7.65
C LYS A 94 2.01 17.52 7.18
N GLY A 95 1.37 17.82 6.04
CA GLY A 95 1.33 19.19 5.47
C GLY A 95 2.54 19.57 4.61
N ARG A 96 3.49 18.64 4.42
CA ARG A 96 4.73 18.88 3.65
C ARG A 96 4.72 18.23 2.26
N ASN A 97 3.55 17.78 1.78
CA ASN A 97 3.38 17.09 0.49
C ASN A 97 4.25 15.82 0.29
N LEU A 98 4.78 15.23 1.37
CA LEU A 98 5.68 14.07 1.28
C LEU A 98 5.00 12.83 0.65
N GLY A 99 3.69 12.66 0.86
CA GLY A 99 2.94 11.58 0.21
C GLY A 99 2.86 11.77 -1.30
N LYS A 100 2.68 13.02 -1.76
CA LYS A 100 2.73 13.35 -3.19
C LYS A 100 4.12 13.10 -3.77
N GLN A 101 5.18 13.48 -3.06
CA GLN A 101 6.57 13.23 -3.49
C GLN A 101 6.87 11.72 -3.61
N LEU A 102 6.43 10.90 -2.65
CA LEU A 102 6.54 9.44 -2.73
C LEU A 102 5.83 8.87 -3.96
N LEU A 103 4.59 9.32 -4.21
CA LEU A 103 3.82 8.88 -5.38
C LEU A 103 4.49 9.31 -6.70
N THR A 104 4.87 10.58 -6.82
CA THR A 104 5.57 11.09 -8.01
C THR A 104 6.84 10.30 -8.29
N ASN A 105 7.65 10.01 -7.25
CA ASN A 105 8.86 9.21 -7.41
C ASN A 105 8.58 7.76 -7.82
N MET A 106 7.49 7.14 -7.35
CA MET A 106 7.04 5.83 -7.84
C MET A 106 6.68 5.90 -9.34
N MET A 107 5.90 6.91 -9.74
CA MET A 107 5.48 7.07 -11.13
C MET A 107 6.67 7.33 -12.07
N GLU A 108 7.67 8.09 -11.61
CA GLU A 108 8.90 8.37 -12.38
C GLU A 108 9.80 7.15 -12.51
N SER A 109 9.80 6.22 -11.54
CA SER A 109 10.52 4.94 -11.68
C SER A 109 9.81 3.94 -12.59
N GLU A 110 8.50 4.09 -12.77
CA GLU A 110 7.64 3.14 -13.49
C GLU A 110 7.05 3.75 -14.76
N LYS A 111 7.87 4.46 -15.56
CA LYS A 111 7.40 5.18 -16.77
C LYS A 111 6.73 4.28 -17.83
N GLY A 112 7.01 2.98 -17.81
CA GLY A 112 6.41 1.99 -18.70
C GLY A 112 5.02 1.51 -18.26
N ALA A 113 4.56 1.87 -17.06
CA ALA A 113 3.26 1.43 -16.56
C ALA A 113 2.11 2.11 -17.32
N VAL A 114 1.08 1.32 -17.67
CA VAL A 114 -0.17 1.83 -18.29
C VAL A 114 -1.05 2.59 -17.27
N GLY A 115 -0.78 2.36 -15.99
CA GLY A 115 -1.32 3.13 -14.88
C GLY A 115 -1.07 2.45 -13.54
N PHE A 116 -1.59 3.08 -12.49
CA PHE A 116 -1.37 2.71 -11.11
C PHE A 116 -2.67 2.33 -10.43
N ALA A 117 -2.67 1.21 -9.72
CA ALA A 117 -3.81 0.74 -8.96
C ALA A 117 -3.50 0.71 -7.46
N THR A 118 -4.54 0.82 -6.63
CA THR A 118 -4.43 0.57 -5.19
C THR A 118 -5.80 0.26 -4.60
N ILE A 119 -5.87 0.04 -3.29
CA ILE A 119 -7.13 0.02 -2.56
C ILE A 119 -7.33 1.34 -1.80
N ALA A 120 -8.58 1.70 -1.54
CA ALA A 120 -8.90 2.69 -0.53
C ALA A 120 -10.01 2.21 0.41
N LEU A 121 -10.04 2.80 1.61
CA LEU A 121 -10.98 2.46 2.66
C LEU A 121 -11.89 3.66 2.95
N GLU A 122 -13.20 3.40 2.95
CA GLU A 122 -14.24 4.36 3.32
C GLU A 122 -14.94 3.85 4.59
N ASN A 123 -15.14 4.71 5.58
CA ASN A 123 -15.76 4.39 6.88
C ASN A 123 -15.04 3.34 7.76
N HIS A 124 -13.89 2.84 7.32
CA HIS A 124 -13.03 1.97 8.12
C HIS A 124 -12.43 2.73 9.33
N TRP A 125 -12.22 2.04 10.46
CA TRP A 125 -11.74 2.67 11.71
C TRP A 125 -10.25 3.07 11.67
N SER A 126 -9.47 2.48 10.76
CA SER A 126 -8.08 2.87 10.54
C SER A 126 -7.98 4.17 9.74
N PRO A 127 -7.08 5.11 10.12
CA PRO A 127 -6.83 6.32 9.35
C PRO A 127 -5.96 6.10 8.10
N TRP A 128 -5.57 4.85 7.82
CA TRP A 128 -4.68 4.49 6.72
C TRP A 128 -5.48 4.16 5.44
N MET A 129 -4.95 4.55 4.27
CA MET A 129 -5.53 4.31 2.94
C MET A 129 -6.94 4.88 2.77
N ARG A 130 -7.25 6.02 3.40
CA ARG A 130 -8.57 6.66 3.26
C ARG A 130 -8.85 7.04 1.81
N ILE A 131 -10.09 6.85 1.35
CA ILE A 131 -10.52 7.23 -0.01
C ILE A 131 -10.19 8.69 -0.33
N GLU A 132 -10.49 9.64 0.57
CA GLU A 132 -10.24 11.06 0.28
C GLU A 132 -8.74 11.40 0.20
N GLN A 133 -7.87 10.55 0.75
CA GLN A 133 -6.42 10.69 0.60
C GLN A 133 -5.95 10.16 -0.75
N MET A 134 -6.51 9.02 -1.21
CA MET A 134 -6.18 8.46 -2.52
C MET A 134 -6.67 9.37 -3.65
N GLU A 135 -7.85 9.98 -3.50
CA GLU A 135 -8.37 10.97 -4.45
C GLU A 135 -7.50 12.22 -4.52
N LYS A 136 -7.01 12.72 -3.38
CA LYS A 136 -6.05 13.84 -3.35
C LYS A 136 -4.71 13.51 -4.00
N LEU A 137 -4.37 12.23 -4.08
CA LEU A 137 -3.21 11.72 -4.79
C LEU A 137 -3.48 11.51 -6.29
N GLY A 138 -4.72 11.71 -6.75
CA GLY A 138 -5.12 11.66 -8.16
C GLY A 138 -5.82 10.37 -8.57
N PHE A 139 -5.93 9.38 -7.69
CA PHE A 139 -6.66 8.15 -7.99
C PHE A 139 -8.16 8.39 -8.07
N LYS A 140 -8.85 7.61 -8.90
CA LYS A 140 -10.31 7.59 -9.02
C LYS A 140 -10.85 6.22 -8.63
N PRO A 141 -12.00 6.13 -7.93
CA PRO A 141 -12.62 4.84 -7.64
C PRO A 141 -13.15 4.20 -8.94
N LEU A 142 -12.98 2.88 -9.09
CA LEU A 142 -13.51 2.09 -10.21
C LEU A 142 -14.63 1.14 -9.77
N ASP A 143 -14.44 0.49 -8.63
CA ASP A 143 -15.34 -0.54 -8.09
C ASP A 143 -15.20 -0.53 -6.56
N SER A 144 -16.18 -1.09 -5.86
CA SER A 144 -16.13 -1.25 -4.42
C SER A 144 -16.83 -2.52 -3.95
N VAL A 145 -16.50 -2.93 -2.74
CA VAL A 145 -17.26 -3.92 -1.97
C VAL A 145 -17.51 -3.37 -0.58
N LYS A 146 -18.74 -3.51 -0.11
CA LYS A 146 -19.14 -3.13 1.24
C LYS A 146 -19.06 -4.39 2.11
N VAL A 147 -18.31 -4.29 3.19
CA VAL A 147 -17.98 -5.42 4.04
C VAL A 147 -18.03 -5.05 5.51
N MET A 148 -18.10 -6.05 6.37
CA MET A 148 -17.78 -5.95 7.78
C MET A 148 -16.75 -7.03 8.16
N HIS A 149 -16.04 -6.80 9.26
CA HIS A 149 -15.07 -7.77 9.74
C HIS A 149 -15.74 -8.73 10.73
N LYS A 150 -15.61 -10.05 10.49
CA LYS A 150 -16.33 -11.11 11.22
C LYS A 150 -16.04 -11.17 12.72
N THR A 151 -14.88 -10.67 13.15
CA THR A 151 -14.42 -10.73 14.56
C THR A 151 -13.93 -9.41 15.15
N LYS A 152 -13.89 -8.31 14.38
CA LYS A 152 -13.38 -7.02 14.86
C LYS A 152 -14.38 -5.93 14.52
N HIS A 153 -14.69 -5.06 15.49
CA HIS A 153 -15.66 -3.99 15.28
C HIS A 153 -16.96 -4.52 14.65
N GLU A 154 -17.47 -5.63 15.20
CA GLU A 154 -18.64 -6.35 14.68
C GLU A 154 -19.83 -5.41 14.48
N GLY A 155 -20.59 -5.65 13.40
CA GLY A 155 -21.71 -4.80 12.99
C GLY A 155 -21.31 -3.46 12.34
N ARG A 156 -20.02 -3.10 12.31
CA ARG A 156 -19.55 -1.90 11.63
C ARG A 156 -19.13 -2.20 10.20
N CYS A 157 -19.90 -1.68 9.25
CA CYS A 157 -19.61 -1.80 7.84
C CYS A 157 -18.66 -0.70 7.35
N PHE A 158 -17.83 -1.05 6.38
CA PHE A 158 -16.94 -0.15 5.66
C PHE A 158 -16.85 -0.58 4.20
N LYS A 159 -16.33 0.28 3.31
CA LYS A 159 -16.10 -0.09 1.90
C LYS A 159 -14.61 -0.19 1.62
N ILE A 160 -14.27 -1.18 0.81
CA ILE A 160 -12.98 -1.28 0.14
C ILE A 160 -13.22 -0.87 -1.31
N HIS A 161 -12.43 0.08 -1.81
CA HIS A 161 -12.51 0.61 -3.17
C HIS A 161 -11.29 0.18 -3.97
N LEU A 162 -11.51 -0.21 -5.23
CA LEU A 162 -10.46 -0.35 -6.23
C LEU A 162 -10.21 1.03 -6.81
N MET A 163 -8.98 1.51 -6.67
CA MET A 163 -8.58 2.85 -7.06
C MET A 163 -7.66 2.80 -8.27
N TRP A 164 -7.84 3.72 -9.22
CA TRP A 164 -7.11 3.75 -10.48
C TRP A 164 -6.59 5.13 -10.86
N LEU A 165 -5.37 5.17 -11.36
CA LEU A 165 -4.70 6.34 -11.90
C LEU A 165 -4.05 5.96 -13.24
N SER A 166 -4.73 6.26 -14.34
CA SER A 166 -4.24 6.00 -15.70
C SER A 166 -3.11 6.95 -16.10
N THR A 167 -2.06 6.45 -16.76
CA THR A 167 -0.99 7.27 -17.37
C THR A 167 -1.24 7.54 -18.85
N ILE A 168 -2.03 6.69 -19.51
CA ILE A 168 -2.35 6.79 -20.93
C ILE A 168 -3.86 6.95 -21.15
N LYS A 169 -4.24 7.52 -22.29
CA LYS A 169 -5.65 7.63 -22.69
C LYS A 169 -6.19 6.23 -23.04
N ASN A 170 -7.40 5.91 -22.57
CA ASN A 170 -8.08 4.64 -22.83
C ASN A 170 -7.32 3.38 -22.35
N ALA A 171 -6.52 3.49 -21.28
CA ALA A 171 -5.92 2.31 -20.66
C ALA A 171 -7.00 1.33 -20.21
N LYS A 172 -6.77 0.03 -20.41
CA LYS A 172 -7.60 -1.02 -19.82
C LYS A 172 -7.45 -0.93 -18.30
N SER A 173 -8.57 -0.69 -17.62
CA SER A 173 -8.57 -0.56 -16.16
C SER A 173 -8.27 -1.89 -15.47
N PRO A 174 -7.68 -1.87 -14.27
CA PRO A 174 -7.49 -3.06 -13.47
C PRO A 174 -8.83 -3.67 -13.05
N THR A 175 -8.78 -4.94 -12.69
CA THR A 175 -9.85 -5.67 -12.01
C THR A 175 -9.30 -6.25 -10.72
N TRP A 176 -10.16 -6.87 -9.91
CA TRP A 176 -9.73 -7.56 -8.70
C TRP A 176 -10.58 -8.79 -8.39
N ASP A 177 -10.01 -9.76 -7.70
CA ASP A 177 -10.75 -10.90 -7.19
C ASP A 177 -11.35 -10.55 -5.82
N LYS A 178 -12.67 -10.30 -5.82
CA LYS A 178 -13.42 -9.96 -4.61
C LYS A 178 -13.44 -11.11 -3.60
N SER A 179 -13.46 -12.38 -4.04
CA SER A 179 -13.41 -13.53 -3.12
C SER A 179 -12.08 -13.55 -2.38
N LYS A 180 -10.96 -13.34 -3.10
CA LYS A 180 -9.65 -13.21 -2.46
C LYS A 180 -9.54 -11.98 -1.56
N LEU A 181 -10.23 -10.90 -1.87
CA LEU A 181 -10.28 -9.72 -1.01
C LEU A 181 -10.94 -10.02 0.35
N MET A 182 -11.93 -10.93 0.40
CA MET A 182 -12.59 -11.35 1.66
C MET A 182 -11.66 -12.11 2.60
N GLU A 183 -10.62 -12.74 2.07
CA GLU A 183 -9.54 -13.35 2.86
C GLU A 183 -8.74 -12.29 3.63
N GLY A 184 -8.74 -11.03 3.20
CA GLY A 184 -7.85 -10.00 3.74
C GLY A 184 -6.41 -10.19 3.25
N VAL A 185 -5.45 -9.55 3.92
CA VAL A 185 -4.04 -9.61 3.50
C VAL A 185 -3.15 -10.13 4.62
N ASP A 186 -2.11 -10.86 4.26
CA ASP A 186 -1.18 -11.43 5.23
C ASP A 186 0.28 -11.05 4.94
N PHE A 187 0.55 -10.20 3.95
CA PHE A 187 1.91 -9.74 3.69
C PHE A 187 2.38 -8.65 4.66
N CYS A 188 1.51 -8.07 5.50
CA CYS A 188 1.86 -6.96 6.40
C CYS A 188 1.01 -6.92 7.68
N LEU A 189 1.65 -7.06 8.85
CA LEU A 189 0.98 -7.01 10.16
C LEU A 189 0.31 -5.65 10.48
N ALA A 190 0.83 -4.56 9.92
CA ALA A 190 0.29 -3.23 10.17
C ALA A 190 -0.97 -2.95 9.34
N HIS A 191 -1.21 -3.77 8.30
CA HIS A 191 -2.18 -3.46 7.27
C HIS A 191 -3.61 -3.38 7.85
N PRO A 192 -4.46 -2.43 7.43
CA PRO A 192 -5.81 -2.30 7.99
C PRO A 192 -6.66 -3.55 7.74
N LEU A 193 -6.41 -4.22 6.61
CA LEU A 193 -7.05 -5.47 6.21
C LEU A 193 -6.27 -6.73 6.64
N TYR A 194 -5.42 -6.63 7.66
CA TYR A 194 -4.55 -7.74 8.06
C TYR A 194 -5.35 -8.96 8.55
N HIS A 195 -5.11 -10.11 7.91
CA HIS A 195 -5.58 -11.44 8.28
C HIS A 195 -4.70 -12.03 9.39
N PRO A 196 -5.18 -12.12 10.64
CA PRO A 196 -4.37 -12.63 11.74
C PRO A 196 -4.07 -14.12 11.61
N GLU A 197 -2.80 -14.53 11.67
CA GLU A 197 -2.39 -15.95 11.57
C GLU A 197 -3.07 -16.90 12.56
N LYS A 198 -3.56 -16.39 13.70
CA LYS A 198 -4.22 -17.19 14.73
C LYS A 198 -5.66 -17.57 14.40
N THR A 199 -6.27 -16.93 13.39
CA THR A 199 -7.65 -17.23 13.02
C THR A 199 -7.74 -18.55 12.25
N LYS A 200 -8.83 -19.28 12.44
CA LYS A 200 -9.17 -20.46 11.61
C LYS A 200 -10.03 -20.08 10.41
N LEU A 201 -10.44 -18.81 10.32
CA LEU A 201 -11.29 -18.31 9.24
C LEU A 201 -10.47 -18.18 7.96
N LYS A 202 -10.95 -18.75 6.86
CA LYS A 202 -10.40 -18.47 5.53
C LYS A 202 -10.66 -17.02 5.12
N GLU A 203 -11.88 -16.55 5.34
CA GLU A 203 -12.33 -15.19 5.05
C GLU A 203 -12.61 -14.45 6.34
N ILE A 204 -11.95 -13.31 6.55
CA ILE A 204 -12.12 -12.47 7.75
C ILE A 204 -13.18 -11.38 7.55
N PHE A 205 -13.60 -11.16 6.30
CA PHE A 205 -14.67 -10.25 5.94
C PHE A 205 -15.90 -11.01 5.46
N GLU A 206 -17.06 -10.40 5.64
CA GLU A 206 -18.33 -10.79 5.03
C GLU A 206 -19.02 -9.55 4.46
N GLU A 207 -19.91 -9.76 3.50
CA GLU A 207 -20.63 -8.67 2.88
C GLU A 207 -21.54 -7.97 3.90
N CYS A 208 -21.66 -6.66 3.72
CA CYS A 208 -22.65 -5.80 4.35
C CYS A 208 -23.33 -4.96 3.26
#